data_AF-A0A800BWG2-F1
#
_entry.id   AF-A0A800BWG2-F1
#
_cell.length_a   1.000
_cell.length_b   1.000
_cell.length_c   1.000
_cell.angle_alpha   90.00
_cell.angle_beta   90.00
_cell.angle_gamma   90.00
#
_symmetry.space_group_name_H-M   'P 1'
#
loop_
_entity.id
_entity.type
_entity.pdbx_description
1 polymer ?
#
loop_
_entity_poly.entity_id
_entity_poly.type
_entity_poly.pdbx_seq_one_letter_code
_entity_poly.pdbx_strand_id
1 'polypeptide(L)' 'LSAYRGFFGSRPFSHTNTLLTQQGLDPIDWSR' A
#
# COMPACT_ATOMS: atom_id res chain seq x y z
N LEU A 1 19.17 -9.91 -3.94
CA LEU A 1 18.80 -9.50 -2.56
C LEU A 1 18.48 -8.00 -2.54
N SER A 2 17.23 -7.59 -2.82
CA SER A 2 16.85 -6.17 -2.97
C SER A 2 15.71 -5.73 -2.04
N ALA A 3 14.89 -6.65 -1.53
CA ALA A 3 13.75 -6.31 -0.67
C ALA A 3 14.16 -5.55 0.61
N TYR A 4 15.32 -5.87 1.19
CA TYR A 4 15.88 -5.19 2.37
C TYR A 4 16.32 -3.75 2.13
N ARG A 5 16.54 -3.34 0.87
CA ARG A 5 17.05 -2.01 0.51
C ARG A 5 15.95 -1.00 0.18
N GLY A 6 14.68 -1.35 0.35
CA GLY A 6 13.58 -0.40 0.09
C GLY A 6 12.16 -0.98 0.08
N PHE A 7 11.99 -2.30 0.05
CA PHE A 7 10.67 -2.90 0.09
C PHE A 7 10.14 -3.01 1.53
N PHE A 8 10.97 -3.46 2.47
CA PHE A 8 10.61 -3.48 3.89
C PHE A 8 10.62 -2.05 4.44
N GLY A 9 9.44 -1.51 4.73
CA GLY A 9 9.25 -0.16 5.28
C GLY A 9 8.56 0.84 4.35
N SER A 10 8.46 0.56 3.04
CA SER A 10 7.79 1.45 2.08
C SER A 10 6.26 1.45 2.19
N ARG A 11 5.69 0.50 2.95
CA ARG A 11 4.25 0.37 3.26
C ARG A 11 3.34 0.63 2.03
N PRO A 12 3.60 -0.03 0.88
CA PRO A 12 2.93 0.28 -0.38
C PRO A 12 1.41 0.06 -0.30
N PHE A 13 0.97 -1.03 0.35
CA PHE A 13 -0.45 -1.38 0.46
C PHE A 13 -1.28 -0.33 1.21
N SER A 14 -0.76 0.17 2.33
CA SER A 14 -1.41 1.23 3.09
C SER A 14 -1.42 2.54 2.31
N HIS A 15 -0.33 2.87 1.62
CA HIS A 15 -0.26 4.09 0.81
C HIS A 15 -1.28 4.08 -0.33
N THR A 16 -1.43 2.94 -1.02
CA THR A 16 -2.44 2.75 -2.06
C THR A 16 -3.85 2.94 -1.53
N ASN A 17 -4.20 2.35 -0.38
CA ASN A 17 -5.54 2.51 0.20
C ASN A 17 -5.83 3.96 0.59
N THR A 18 -4.84 4.69 1.12
CA THR A 18 -4.99 6.12 1.41
C THR A 18 -5.29 6.92 0.14
N LEU A 19 -4.59 6.65 -0.97
CA LEU A 19 -4.84 7.31 -2.26
C LEU A 19 -6.24 6.98 -2.80
N LEU A 20 -6.67 5.72 -2.71
CA LEU A 20 -8.01 5.31 -3.11
C LEU A 20 -9.07 6.08 -2.32
N THR A 21 -8.95 6.13 -0.99
CA THR A 21 -9.88 6.89 -0.14
C THR A 21 -9.86 8.39 -0.46
N GLN A 22 -8.71 8.98 -0.75
CA GLN A 22 -8.62 10.39 -1.18
C GLN A 22 -9.31 10.65 -2.52
N GLN A 23 -9.34 9.66 -3.41
CA GLN A 23 -10.04 9.72 -4.69
C GLN A 23 -11.53 9.38 -4.58
N GLY A 24 -12.04 9.09 -3.37
CA GLY A 24 -13.42 8.64 -3.15
C GLY A 24 -13.68 7.20 -3.61
N LEU A 25 -12.62 6.42 -3.80
CA LEU A 25 -12.68 4.99 -4.12
C LEU A 25 -12.59 4.16 -2.84
N ASP A 26 -13.17 2.97 -2.88
CA ASP A 26 -13.09 2.03 -1.77
C ASP A 26 -11.67 1.47 -1.61
N PRO A 27 -11.17 1.33 -0.36
CA PRO A 27 -9.88 0.72 -0.09
C PRO A 27 -9.90 -0.78 -0.41
N ILE A 28 -8.74 -1.33 -0.77
CA ILE A 28 -8.60 -2.75 -1.12
C ILE A 28 -8.21 -3.56 0.12
N ASP A 29 -8.89 -4.68 0.35
CA ASP A 29 -8.49 -5.67 1.34
C ASP A 29 -7.45 -6.63 0.74
N TRP A 30 -6.18 -6.40 1.11
CA TRP A 30 -5.04 -7.19 0.68
C TRP A 30 -4.84 -8.49 1.47
N SER A 31 -5.63 -8.72 2.52
CA SER A 31 -5.52 -9.91 3.37
C SER A 31 -6.41 -11.07 2.91
N ARG A 32 -7.24 -10.81 1.91
CA ARG A 32 -8.19 -11.77 1.35
C ARG A 32 -7.57 -12.68 0.30
#